data_AF-A0A2A2F5C5-F1
#
_entry.id   AF-A0A2A2F5C5-F1
#
_cell.length_a   1.000
_cell.length_b   1.000
_cell.length_c   1.000
_cell.angle_alpha   90.00
_cell.angle_beta   90.00
_cell.angle_gamma   90.00
#
_symmetry.space_group_name_H-M   'P 1'
#
loop_
_entity.id
_entity.type
_entity.pdbx_description
1 polymer ?
#
loop_
_entity_poly.entity_id
_entity_poly.type
_entity_poly.pdbx_seq_one_letter_code
_entity_poly.pdbx_strand_id
1 'polypeptide(L)'
;MTANESGAEKRVVTQLDFTSKTAKRVAWEAWEFSVAGPYQVRVTNAAYGVEKSAHSYVVGIEQWDGLPVPAECECPADVHREPDCKHKVALATVGGRAVLDAATSHEPTSPASSSDGTAGRTTAADVLQTDGGVVAEDFTENENTRCLGGTEWCPGPDAEALPCFSCYRGDDR
;
A
#
# COMPACT_ATOMS: atom_id res chain seq x y z
N MET A 1 2.92 17.20 -6.39
CA MET A 1 4.07 16.35 -6.03
C MET A 1 4.85 17.10 -4.96
N THR A 2 4.58 16.82 -3.69
CA THR A 2 5.30 17.41 -2.56
C THR A 2 6.74 16.88 -2.57
N ALA A 3 7.71 17.78 -2.52
CA ALA A 3 9.11 17.42 -2.56
C ALA A 3 9.48 16.60 -1.31
N ASN A 4 10.12 15.44 -1.49
CA ASN A 4 10.76 14.72 -0.41
C ASN A 4 11.87 15.61 0.16
N GLU A 5 11.62 16.24 1.31
CA GLU A 5 12.64 16.97 2.05
C GLU A 5 13.63 15.97 2.66
N SER A 6 14.62 15.56 1.86
CA SER A 6 15.70 14.64 2.25
C SER A 6 16.48 15.06 3.52
N GLY A 7 16.27 16.28 4.02
CA GLY A 7 16.80 16.75 5.31
C GLY A 7 16.02 16.25 6.52
N ALA A 8 14.69 16.17 6.44
CA ALA A 8 13.84 15.74 7.56
C ALA A 8 13.95 14.23 7.81
N GLU A 9 14.03 13.42 6.75
CA GLU A 9 14.26 11.97 6.83
C GLU A 9 15.60 11.65 7.49
N LYS A 10 16.66 12.39 7.13
CA LYS A 10 17.97 12.26 7.78
C LYS A 10 17.92 12.59 9.27
N ARG A 11 17.09 13.54 9.69
CA ARG A 11 16.95 13.93 11.10
C ARG A 11 16.30 12.84 11.96
N VAL A 12 15.33 12.09 11.44
CA VAL A 12 14.68 11.02 12.21
C VAL A 12 15.70 9.92 12.53
N VAL A 13 16.48 9.51 11.53
CA VAL A 13 17.48 8.43 11.70
C VAL A 13 18.57 8.82 12.70
N THR A 14 18.95 10.09 12.78
CA THR A 14 19.96 10.57 13.74
C THR A 14 19.50 10.53 15.20
N GLN A 15 18.20 10.34 15.46
CA GLN A 15 17.66 10.19 16.82
C GLN A 15 17.69 8.74 17.32
N LEU A 16 18.04 7.78 16.45
CA LEU A 16 18.10 6.37 16.81
C LEU A 16 19.56 5.93 17.05
N ASP A 17 19.78 5.17 18.12
CA ASP A 17 21.05 4.53 18.45
C ASP A 17 21.04 3.08 17.98
N PHE A 18 21.65 2.80 16.82
CA PHE A 18 21.70 1.45 16.25
C PHE A 18 23.08 1.12 15.67
N THR A 19 23.39 -0.17 15.64
CA THR A 19 24.66 -0.65 15.11
C THR A 19 24.67 -0.68 13.57
N SER A 20 25.87 -0.65 12.98
CA SER A 20 26.05 -0.85 11.54
C SER A 20 25.53 -2.21 11.04
N LYS A 21 25.53 -3.23 11.91
CA LYS A 21 24.93 -4.53 11.64
C LYS A 21 23.41 -4.42 11.49
N THR A 22 22.76 -3.69 12.39
CA THR A 22 21.31 -3.42 12.33
C THR A 22 20.96 -2.68 11.04
N ALA A 23 21.72 -1.63 10.70
CA ALA A 23 21.53 -0.86 9.47
C ALA A 23 21.57 -1.73 8.21
N LYS A 24 22.58 -2.60 8.10
CA LYS A 24 22.72 -3.53 6.97
C LYS A 24 21.57 -4.52 6.88
N ARG A 25 21.11 -5.07 8.01
CA ARG A 25 19.97 -5.99 8.04
C ARG A 25 18.69 -5.31 7.57
N VAL A 26 18.44 -4.08 8.04
CA VAL A 26 17.28 -3.30 7.59
C VAL A 26 17.30 -3.08 6.09
N ALA A 27 18.47 -2.78 5.52
CA ALA A 27 18.62 -2.55 4.08
C ALA A 27 18.43 -3.80 3.21
N TRP A 28 18.62 -5.01 3.74
CA TRP A 28 18.52 -6.27 2.98
C TRP A 28 17.22 -7.05 3.25
N GLU A 29 16.50 -6.71 4.31
CA GLU A 29 15.22 -7.32 4.66
C GLU A 29 14.06 -6.60 3.97
N ALA A 30 12.97 -7.33 3.71
CA ALA A 30 11.73 -6.76 3.18
C ALA A 30 10.81 -6.34 4.35
N TRP A 31 10.11 -5.22 4.21
CA TRP A 31 9.32 -4.61 5.26
C TRP A 31 7.90 -4.25 4.77
N GLU A 32 6.92 -4.51 5.63
CA GLU A 32 5.54 -4.06 5.45
C GLU A 32 5.15 -3.17 6.64
N PHE A 33 4.43 -2.09 6.37
CA PHE A 33 4.00 -1.11 7.36
C PHE A 33 2.49 -0.93 7.29
N SER A 34 1.82 -0.92 8.45
CA SER A 34 0.42 -0.52 8.55
C SER A 34 0.18 0.34 9.79
N VAL A 35 -0.64 1.37 9.65
CA VAL A 35 -1.03 2.20 10.80
C VAL A 35 -1.96 1.36 11.69
N ALA A 36 -1.53 1.13 12.93
CA ALA A 36 -2.27 0.32 13.90
C ALA A 36 -3.18 1.18 14.80
N GLY A 37 -2.89 2.48 14.89
CA GLY A 37 -3.64 3.46 15.67
C GLY A 37 -2.93 4.80 15.71
N PRO A 38 -3.46 5.77 16.48
CA PRO A 38 -2.79 7.04 16.69
C PRO A 38 -1.38 6.81 17.24
N TYR A 39 -0.37 7.35 16.56
CA TYR A 39 1.05 7.20 16.94
C TYR A 39 1.55 5.74 16.98
N GLN A 40 0.87 4.81 16.30
CA GLN A 40 1.23 3.39 16.32
C GLN A 40 1.31 2.83 14.91
N VAL A 41 2.44 2.17 14.61
CA VAL A 41 2.66 1.49 13.34
C VAL A 41 2.99 0.04 13.60
N ARG A 42 2.26 -0.87 12.96
CA ARG A 42 2.62 -2.27 12.86
C ARG A 42 3.71 -2.42 11.80
N VAL A 43 4.88 -2.87 12.23
CA VAL A 43 6.05 -3.12 11.39
C VAL A 43 6.23 -4.62 11.26
N THR A 44 6.15 -5.12 10.04
CA THR A 44 6.29 -6.55 9.73
C THR A 44 7.51 -6.79 8.88
N ASN A 45 8.38 -7.71 9.30
CA ASN A 45 9.46 -8.17 8.44
C ASN A 45 8.93 -9.24 7.47
N ALA A 46 8.70 -8.83 6.23
CA ALA A 46 8.19 -9.67 5.16
C ALA A 46 9.22 -10.66 4.60
N ALA A 47 10.51 -10.53 4.92
CA ALA A 47 11.54 -11.48 4.49
C ALA A 47 11.34 -12.89 5.09
N TYR A 48 10.56 -13.01 6.17
CA TYR A 48 10.18 -14.30 6.76
C TYR A 48 9.06 -15.03 6.00
N GLY A 49 8.53 -14.45 4.92
CA GLY A 49 7.54 -15.10 4.06
C GLY A 49 6.28 -15.54 4.83
N VAL A 50 6.00 -16.84 4.85
CA VAL A 50 4.84 -17.41 5.55
C VAL A 50 4.87 -17.20 7.06
N GLU A 51 6.05 -17.02 7.65
CA GLU A 51 6.24 -16.80 9.09
C GLU A 51 6.25 -15.31 9.46
N LYS A 52 5.98 -14.40 8.51
CA LYS A 52 6.05 -12.95 8.76
C LYS A 52 5.14 -12.48 9.88
N SER A 53 4.03 -13.19 10.15
CA SER A 53 3.11 -12.88 11.25
C SER A 53 3.77 -13.00 12.63
N ALA A 54 4.75 -13.91 12.80
CA ALA A 54 5.54 -14.03 14.02
C ALA A 54 6.60 -12.92 14.15
N HIS A 55 6.81 -12.14 13.09
CA HIS A 55 7.76 -11.03 13.00
C HIS A 55 7.06 -9.70 12.68
N SER A 56 5.88 -9.52 13.27
CA SER A 56 5.07 -8.30 13.22
C SER A 56 4.96 -7.70 14.62
N TYR A 57 5.45 -6.49 14.81
CA TYR A 57 5.42 -5.79 16.10
C TYR A 57 4.86 -4.39 15.96
N VAL A 58 4.19 -3.88 16.99
CA VAL A 58 3.78 -2.47 17.01
C VAL A 58 4.96 -1.62 17.50
N VAL A 59 5.18 -0.51 16.80
CA VAL A 59 6.14 0.53 17.12
C VAL A 59 5.38 1.80 17.49
N GLY A 60 5.63 2.32 18.68
CA GLY A 60 5.13 3.59 19.16
C GLY A 60 5.95 4.76 18.62
N ILE A 61 5.28 5.86 18.29
CA ILE A 61 5.90 7.08 17.76
C ILE A 61 5.71 8.22 18.77
N GLU A 62 6.77 8.97 19.03
CA GLU A 62 6.71 10.20 19.81
C GLU A 62 7.10 11.42 18.97
N GLN A 63 6.59 12.59 19.36
CA GLN A 63 6.98 13.86 18.75
C GLN A 63 8.19 14.43 19.49
N TRP A 64 9.33 14.48 18.82
CA TRP A 64 10.56 15.09 19.33
C TRP A 64 10.92 16.32 18.49
N ASP A 65 10.89 17.51 19.09
CA ASP A 65 11.14 18.79 18.39
C ASP A 65 10.26 18.96 17.12
N GLY A 66 8.99 18.55 17.22
CA GLY A 66 8.03 18.58 16.09
C GLY A 66 8.26 17.49 15.03
N LEU A 67 9.19 16.56 15.26
CA LEU A 67 9.52 15.46 14.39
C LEU A 67 8.95 14.13 14.95
N PRO A 68 8.18 13.35 14.17
CA PRO A 68 7.81 12.00 14.58
C PRO A 68 9.04 11.08 14.58
N VAL A 69 9.30 10.46 15.72
CA VAL A 69 10.43 9.54 15.92
C VAL A 69 9.92 8.24 16.54
N PRO A 70 10.34 7.07 16.04
CA PRO A 70 10.06 5.80 16.71
C PRO A 70 10.63 5.79 18.14
N ALA A 71 9.78 5.60 19.14
CA ALA A 71 10.16 5.69 20.55
C ALA A 71 10.27 4.33 21.25
N GLU A 72 9.33 3.43 20.98
CA GLU A 72 9.25 2.10 21.61
C GLU A 72 8.80 1.03 20.61
N CYS A 73 9.13 -0.23 20.87
CA CYS A 73 8.70 -1.36 20.07
C CYS A 73 8.38 -2.57 20.96
N GLU A 74 7.34 -3.33 20.60
CA GLU A 74 6.95 -4.55 21.33
C GLU A 74 7.90 -5.75 21.10
N CYS A 75 8.93 -5.60 20.26
CA CYS A 75 9.82 -6.70 19.93
C CYS A 75 10.79 -7.03 21.07
N PRO A 76 11.28 -8.29 21.17
CA PRO A 76 12.17 -8.69 22.26
C PRO A 76 13.42 -7.82 22.41
N ALA A 77 14.02 -7.34 21.32
CA ALA A 77 15.22 -6.52 21.37
C ALA A 77 15.00 -5.19 22.11
N ASP A 78 13.86 -4.54 21.87
CA ASP A 78 13.52 -3.25 22.49
C ASP A 78 13.10 -3.43 23.95
N VAL A 79 12.33 -4.50 24.25
CA VAL A 79 11.94 -4.89 25.62
C VAL A 79 13.16 -5.15 26.50
N HIS A 80 14.20 -5.77 25.94
CA HIS A 80 15.46 -6.01 26.64
C HIS A 80 16.43 -4.82 26.62
N ARG A 81 15.99 -3.66 26.10
CA ARG A 81 16.76 -2.41 26.02
C ARG A 81 18.11 -2.57 25.31
N GLU A 82 18.11 -3.35 24.23
CA GLU A 82 19.20 -3.31 23.26
C GLU A 82 19.22 -1.94 22.55
N PRO A 83 20.31 -1.60 21.84
CA PRO A 83 20.26 -0.50 20.87
C PRO A 83 19.04 -0.63 19.94
N ASP A 84 18.57 0.48 19.40
CA ASP A 84 17.33 0.59 18.65
C ASP A 84 17.13 -0.56 17.68
N CYS A 85 16.02 -1.28 17.93
CA CYS A 85 15.75 -2.51 17.22
C CYS A 85 15.57 -2.26 15.72
N LYS A 86 15.75 -3.31 14.92
CA LYS A 86 15.59 -3.24 13.47
C LYS A 86 14.21 -2.71 13.03
N HIS A 87 13.16 -2.87 13.83
CA HIS A 87 11.82 -2.38 13.52
C HIS A 87 11.75 -0.84 13.59
N LYS A 88 12.31 -0.23 14.65
CA LYS A 88 12.41 1.24 14.78
C LYS A 88 13.24 1.82 13.64
N VAL A 89 14.39 1.21 13.35
CA VAL A 89 15.27 1.65 12.26
C VAL A 89 14.61 1.47 10.89
N ALA A 90 13.92 0.36 10.64
CA ALA A 90 13.17 0.14 9.40
C ALA A 90 12.03 1.13 9.23
N LEU A 91 11.29 1.45 10.30
CA LEU A 91 10.24 2.47 10.26
C LEU A 91 10.83 3.84 9.91
N ALA A 92 11.95 4.23 10.51
CA ALA A 92 12.59 5.51 10.23
C ALA A 92 13.23 5.61 8.85
N THR A 93 13.78 4.51 8.30
CA THR A 93 14.57 4.52 7.05
C THR A 93 13.80 4.07 5.82
N VAL A 94 12.97 3.02 5.94
CA VAL A 94 12.22 2.42 4.84
C VAL A 94 10.79 2.95 4.80
N GLY A 95 10.12 3.01 5.96
CA GLY A 95 8.80 3.64 6.08
C GLY A 95 8.87 5.16 5.94
N GLY A 96 9.90 5.76 6.53
CA GLY A 96 10.23 7.18 6.42
C GLY A 96 9.10 8.10 6.88
N ARG A 97 9.14 9.34 6.40
CA ARG A 97 8.14 10.37 6.75
C ARG A 97 6.73 9.98 6.35
N ALA A 98 6.56 9.33 5.21
CA ALA A 98 5.23 8.95 4.72
C ALA A 98 4.45 8.10 5.74
N VAL A 99 5.09 7.07 6.31
CA VAL A 99 4.42 6.20 7.30
C VAL A 99 4.30 6.89 8.66
N LEU A 100 5.34 7.61 9.09
CA LEU A 100 5.34 8.34 10.36
C LEU A 100 4.24 9.43 10.40
N ASP A 101 4.14 10.24 9.36
CA ASP A 101 3.13 11.31 9.25
C ASP A 101 1.71 10.74 9.13
N ALA A 102 1.55 9.60 8.44
CA ALA A 102 0.25 8.91 8.39
C ALA A 102 -0.20 8.43 9.77
N ALA A 103 0.71 7.91 10.59
CA ALA A 103 0.38 7.44 11.93
C ALA A 103 0.12 8.58 12.94
N THR A 104 0.82 9.71 12.81
CA THR A 104 0.56 10.89 13.66
C THR A 104 -0.69 11.66 13.26
N SER A 105 -1.07 11.60 11.99
CA SER A 105 -2.33 12.19 11.48
C SER A 105 -3.54 11.27 11.68
N HIS A 106 -3.35 10.06 12.22
CA HIS A 106 -4.42 9.11 12.42
C HIS A 106 -5.31 9.53 13.60
N GLU A 107 -6.53 9.98 13.29
CA GLU A 107 -7.51 10.30 14.32
C GLU A 107 -8.01 9.02 15.02
N PRO A 108 -8.21 9.04 16.34
CA PRO A 108 -8.88 7.95 17.01
C PRO A 108 -10.28 7.83 16.42
N THR A 109 -10.62 6.66 15.86
CA THR A 109 -12.00 6.39 15.46
C THR A 109 -12.85 6.45 16.72
N SER A 110 -13.59 7.55 16.88
CA SER A 110 -14.65 7.65 17.88
C SER A 110 -15.59 6.46 17.65
N PRO A 111 -15.95 5.66 18.66
CA PRO A 111 -16.92 4.60 18.47
C PRO A 111 -18.21 5.27 18.00
N ALA A 112 -18.57 5.06 16.73
CA ALA A 112 -19.78 5.63 16.16
C ALA A 112 -20.96 5.24 17.06
N SER A 113 -21.64 6.25 17.61
CA SER A 113 -22.99 6.06 18.09
C SER A 113 -23.81 5.69 16.86
N SER A 114 -24.16 4.41 16.77
CA SER A 114 -25.05 3.89 15.74
C SER A 114 -26.45 4.47 15.95
N SER A 115 -26.70 5.66 15.39
CA SER A 115 -28.05 6.02 14.99
C SER A 115 -28.35 5.29 13.69
N ASP A 116 -29.20 4.29 13.87
CA ASP A 116 -29.92 3.52 12.87
C ASP A 116 -30.49 4.39 11.75
N GLY A 117 -30.32 3.89 10.53
CA GLY A 117 -30.73 4.47 9.26
C GLY A 117 -30.60 3.44 8.12
N THR A 118 -31.07 2.20 8.37
CA THR A 118 -31.89 1.37 7.45
C THR A 118 -32.11 1.96 6.04
N ALA A 119 -31.89 1.33 4.89
CA ALA A 119 -31.81 -0.07 4.49
C ALA A 119 -31.19 -0.19 3.08
N GLY A 120 -30.57 -1.35 2.79
CA GLY A 120 -30.31 -1.80 1.41
C GLY A 120 -28.84 -1.86 1.02
N ARG A 121 -28.05 -2.74 1.64
CA ARG A 121 -26.77 -3.21 1.09
C ARG A 121 -26.43 -4.56 1.70
N THR A 122 -26.74 -5.65 0.99
CA THR A 122 -26.62 -7.02 1.53
C THR A 122 -25.53 -7.84 0.86
N THR A 123 -24.81 -7.31 -0.14
CA THR A 123 -23.71 -8.05 -0.80
C THR A 123 -22.53 -7.15 -1.17
N ALA A 124 -21.33 -7.75 -1.20
CA ALA A 124 -20.07 -7.07 -1.58
C ALA A 124 -20.08 -6.50 -3.01
N ALA A 125 -20.99 -6.96 -3.87
CA ALA A 125 -21.18 -6.44 -5.22
C ALA A 125 -21.81 -5.02 -5.22
N ASP A 126 -22.56 -4.67 -4.18
CA ASP A 126 -23.31 -3.41 -4.10
C ASP A 126 -22.42 -2.22 -3.65
N VAL A 127 -21.16 -2.50 -3.28
CA VAL A 127 -20.17 -1.50 -2.83
C VAL A 127 -19.15 -1.16 -3.93
N LEU A 128 -19.09 -1.95 -5.00
CA LEU A 128 -18.15 -1.73 -6.10
C LEU A 128 -18.80 -0.83 -7.16
N GLN A 129 -18.62 0.49 -7.02
CA GLN A 129 -18.93 1.43 -8.08
C GLN A 129 -17.67 1.65 -8.92
N THR A 130 -17.65 1.10 -10.12
CA THR A 130 -16.60 1.41 -11.10
C THR A 130 -16.85 2.82 -11.64
N ASP A 131 -15.82 3.66 -11.68
CA ASP A 131 -15.81 4.97 -12.32
C ASP A 131 -15.71 4.85 -13.86
N GLY A 132 -16.28 3.77 -14.40
CA GLY A 132 -16.24 3.40 -15.80
C GLY A 132 -16.57 4.60 -16.68
N GLY A 133 -15.61 4.94 -17.53
CA GLY A 133 -15.58 6.15 -18.34
C GLY A 133 -16.86 6.41 -19.14
N VAL A 134 -17.03 7.69 -19.44
CA VAL A 134 -18.14 8.30 -20.18
C VAL A 134 -18.80 7.37 -21.19
N VAL A 135 -20.12 7.22 -21.06
CA VAL A 135 -20.97 6.63 -22.08
C VAL A 135 -20.89 7.55 -23.30
N ALA A 136 -20.09 7.17 -24.28
CA ALA A 136 -20.22 7.74 -25.61
C ALA A 136 -21.56 7.25 -26.16
N GLU A 137 -22.40 8.21 -26.52
CA GLU A 137 -23.72 7.96 -27.07
C GLU A 137 -23.64 7.13 -28.36
N ASP A 138 -24.71 6.36 -28.52
CA ASP A 138 -25.22 5.70 -29.72
C ASP A 138 -24.47 6.03 -31.02
N PHE A 139 -23.56 5.13 -31.41
CA PHE A 139 -23.21 4.99 -32.81
C PHE A 139 -24.02 3.80 -33.34
N THR A 140 -25.11 4.16 -34.01
CA THR A 140 -25.78 3.38 -35.04
C THR A 140 -24.85 2.35 -35.69
N GLU A 141 -25.34 1.11 -35.75
CA GLU A 141 -24.75 -0.01 -36.47
C GLU A 141 -24.05 0.46 -37.76
N ASN A 142 -22.71 0.50 -37.72
CA ASN A 142 -21.93 0.38 -38.93
C ASN A 142 -21.37 -1.03 -38.97
N GLU A 143 -22.05 -1.84 -39.76
CA GLU A 143 -21.67 -3.16 -40.23
C GLU A 143 -20.32 -3.11 -40.96
N ASN A 144 -19.19 -2.93 -40.25
CA ASN A 144 -17.89 -3.15 -40.91
C ASN A 144 -16.63 -3.42 -40.06
N THR A 145 -16.73 -3.92 -38.83
CA THR A 145 -15.54 -4.48 -38.15
C THR A 145 -15.80 -5.85 -37.53
N ARG A 146 -16.46 -6.71 -38.32
CA ARG A 146 -16.37 -8.17 -38.17
C ARG A 146 -15.24 -8.64 -39.07
N CYS A 147 -14.50 -9.69 -38.70
CA CYS A 147 -13.46 -10.29 -39.53
C CYS A 147 -14.04 -10.54 -40.93
N LEU A 148 -13.63 -9.73 -41.91
CA LEU A 148 -14.23 -9.77 -43.24
C LEU A 148 -13.85 -11.10 -43.90
N GLY A 149 -14.83 -11.99 -44.09
CA GLY A 149 -14.68 -13.16 -44.96
C GLY A 149 -13.88 -14.33 -44.39
N GLY A 150 -13.83 -14.52 -43.06
CA GLY A 150 -13.22 -15.72 -42.46
C GLY A 150 -11.68 -15.73 -42.48
N THR A 151 -11.05 -14.58 -42.63
CA THR A 151 -9.60 -14.42 -42.48
C THR A 151 -9.22 -14.38 -41.01
N GLU A 152 -8.10 -15.02 -40.64
CA GLU A 152 -7.51 -14.99 -39.30
C GLU A 152 -6.88 -13.64 -38.91
N TRP A 153 -7.01 -12.60 -39.75
CA TRP A 153 -6.36 -11.30 -39.58
C TRP A 153 -7.30 -10.13 -39.85
N CYS A 154 -7.15 -9.11 -39.02
CA CYS A 154 -7.95 -7.90 -38.92
C CYS A 154 -7.03 -6.69 -39.18
N PRO A 155 -7.46 -5.66 -39.93
CA PRO A 155 -6.66 -4.45 -40.11
C PRO A 155 -6.60 -3.66 -38.79
N GLY A 156 -5.39 -3.40 -38.32
CA GLY A 156 -5.09 -2.54 -37.19
C GLY A 156 -5.23 -1.06 -37.53
N PRO A 157 -5.20 -0.18 -36.52
CA PRO A 157 -5.40 1.27 -36.69
C PRO A 157 -4.40 1.93 -37.65
N ASP A 158 -3.21 1.34 -37.80
CA ASP A 158 -2.14 1.80 -38.70
C ASP A 158 -1.96 0.89 -39.93
N ALA A 159 -3.00 0.16 -40.33
CA ALA A 159 -2.99 -0.83 -41.42
C ALA A 159 -2.09 -2.07 -41.18
N GLU A 160 -1.67 -2.30 -39.94
CA GLU A 160 -0.97 -3.52 -39.51
C GLU A 160 -1.93 -4.72 -39.49
N ALA A 161 -1.48 -5.91 -39.90
CA ALA A 161 -2.29 -7.11 -39.78
C ALA A 161 -2.23 -7.64 -38.34
N LEU A 162 -3.35 -7.53 -37.60
CA LEU A 162 -3.48 -8.07 -36.25
C LEU A 162 -4.26 -9.38 -36.26
N PRO A 163 -3.91 -10.41 -35.47
CA PRO A 163 -4.64 -11.65 -35.46
C PRO A 163 -6.06 -11.43 -34.92
N CYS A 164 -7.05 -11.94 -35.63
CA CYS A 164 -8.45 -11.92 -35.19
C CYS A 164 -8.66 -12.99 -34.12
N PHE A 165 -8.43 -12.65 -32.86
CA PHE A 165 -8.52 -13.62 -31.77
C PHE A 165 -9.97 -13.89 -31.33
N SER A 166 -10.59 -14.97 -31.84
CA SER A 166 -11.78 -15.56 -31.22
C SER A 166 -11.48 -16.12 -29.81
N CYS A 167 -10.26 -16.55 -29.52
CA CYS A 167 -9.85 -16.97 -28.17
C CYS A 167 -9.65 -15.82 -27.15
N TYR A 168 -9.67 -14.54 -27.58
CA TYR A 168 -9.52 -13.38 -26.67
C TYR A 168 -10.85 -12.69 -26.35
N ARG A 169 -11.91 -12.95 -27.12
CA ARG A 169 -13.29 -12.62 -26.73
C ARG A 169 -13.94 -13.91 -26.25
N GLY A 170 -13.81 -14.16 -24.96
CA GLY A 170 -14.16 -15.42 -24.32
C GLY A 170 -15.62 -15.80 -24.48
N ASP A 171 -15.90 -16.62 -25.47
CA ASP A 171 -17.00 -17.57 -25.48
C ASP A 171 -16.39 -18.93 -25.84
N ASP A 172 -15.73 -19.56 -24.87
CA ASP A 172 -15.65 -21.01 -24.73
C ASP A 172 -14.91 -21.34 -23.42
N ARG A 173 -15.70 -21.64 -22.40
CA ARG A 173 -15.32 -22.44 -21.24
C ARG A 173 -16.10 -23.74 -21.32
#